data_AF-A0A7Y6UCB5-F1
#
_entry.id   AF-A0A7Y6UCB5-F1
#
_cell.length_a   1.000
_cell.length_b   1.000
_cell.length_c   1.000
_cell.angle_alpha   90.00
_cell.angle_beta   90.00
_cell.angle_gamma   90.00
#
_symmetry.space_group_name_H-M   'P 1'
#
loop_
_entity.id
_entity.type
_entity.pdbx_description
1 polymer ?
#
loop_
_entity_poly.entity_id
_entity_poly.type
_entity_poly.pdbx_seq_one_letter_code
_entity_poly.pdbx_strand_id
1 'polypeptide(L)'
;THAIRKTPRFSGDSERIDGPFPIAPEERAVAEAALAPYIDRILYGRCDMARDASGQPMIMELELVEPSLFFVKQPASLDRYIAGLRRRLSW
;
A
#
# COMPACT_ATOMS: atom_id res chain seq x y z
N THR A 1 5.43 -4.41 5.11
CA THR A 1 4.82 -3.29 4.37
C THR A 1 5.93 -2.41 3.81
N HIS A 2 5.68 -1.64 2.76
CA HIS A 2 6.63 -0.70 2.17
C HIS A 2 5.88 0.48 1.55
N ALA A 3 6.58 1.59 1.30
CA ALA A 3 6.04 2.72 0.54
C ALA A 3 6.64 2.75 -0.87
N ILE A 4 5.83 3.19 -1.82
CA ILE A 4 6.21 3.44 -3.22
C ILE A 4 5.81 4.88 -3.55
N ARG A 5 6.52 5.52 -4.46
CA ARG A 5 6.14 6.82 -5.01
C ARG A 5 5.80 6.64 -6.48
N LYS A 6 4.57 7.02 -6.86
CA LYS A 6 4.11 7.02 -8.25
C LYS A 6 4.39 8.40 -8.83
N THR A 7 4.97 8.46 -10.03
CA THR A 7 5.02 9.71 -10.78
C THR A 7 3.70 9.93 -11.54
N PRO A 8 3.27 11.18 -11.76
CA PRO A 8 2.15 11.47 -12.64
C PRO A 8 2.32 10.78 -14.00
N ARG A 9 1.22 10.27 -14.54
CA ARG A 9 1.17 9.59 -15.83
C ARG A 9 0.32 10.42 -16.78
N PHE A 10 0.89 10.85 -17.89
CA PHE A 10 0.15 11.52 -18.96
C PHE A 10 -0.18 10.54 -20.09
N SER A 11 -0.97 11.00 -21.06
CA SER A 11 -1.36 10.17 -22.20
C SER A 11 -0.13 9.67 -22.95
N GLY A 12 0.02 8.35 -23.08
CA GLY A 12 1.16 7.70 -23.74
C GLY A 12 2.31 7.29 -22.79
N ASP A 13 2.28 7.70 -21.52
CA ASP A 13 3.29 7.29 -20.54
C ASP A 13 3.05 5.88 -19.98
N SER A 14 4.13 5.13 -19.81
CA SER A 14 4.17 3.91 -18.99
C SER A 14 4.14 4.25 -17.49
N GLU A 15 3.61 3.34 -16.68
CA GLU A 15 3.67 3.48 -15.22
C GLU A 15 5.14 3.54 -14.76
N ARG A 16 5.43 4.51 -13.87
CA ARG A 16 6.73 4.70 -13.26
C ARG A 16 6.56 4.77 -11.75
N ILE A 17 7.27 3.88 -11.08
CA ILE A 17 7.25 3.70 -9.64
C ILE A 17 8.66 3.66 -9.07
N ASP A 18 8.89 4.49 -8.06
CA ASP A 18 10.13 4.56 -7.31
C ASP A 18 9.97 3.94 -5.92
N GLY A 19 11.07 3.40 -5.40
CA GLY A 19 11.12 2.75 -4.09
C GLY A 19 11.73 1.35 -4.14
N PRO A 20 11.66 0.61 -3.02
CA PRO A 20 10.85 0.90 -1.85
C PRO A 20 11.44 2.00 -0.96
N PHE A 21 10.56 2.74 -0.28
CA PHE A 21 10.94 3.71 0.75
C PHE A 21 10.48 3.24 2.14
N PRO A 22 11.14 3.71 3.22
CA PRO A 22 10.56 3.66 4.56
C PRO A 22 9.18 4.35 4.56
N ILE A 23 8.25 3.80 5.34
CA ILE A 23 6.93 4.42 5.51
C ILE A 23 7.07 5.52 6.56
N ALA A 24 6.73 6.75 6.20
CA ALA A 24 6.77 7.86 7.14
C ALA A 24 5.72 7.65 8.27
N PRO A 25 6.00 8.07 9.52
CA PRO A 25 5.07 7.87 10.63
C PRO A 25 3.67 8.43 10.38
N GLU A 26 3.58 9.61 9.73
CA GLU A 26 2.31 10.26 9.41
C GLU A 26 1.52 9.48 8.33
N GLU A 27 2.21 8.97 7.31
CA GLU A 27 1.60 8.11 6.27
C GLU A 27 1.09 6.81 6.89
N ARG A 28 1.88 6.21 7.80
CA ARG A 28 1.46 5.02 8.54
C ARG A 28 0.20 5.26 9.35
N ALA A 29 0.14 6.34 10.12
CA ALA A 29 -1.00 6.64 10.98
C ALA A 29 -2.29 6.80 10.16
N VAL A 30 -2.24 7.51 9.03
CA VAL A 30 -3.38 7.67 8.13
C VAL A 30 -3.80 6.34 7.50
N ALA A 31 -2.85 5.50 7.06
CA ALA A 31 -3.16 4.18 6.50
C ALA A 31 -3.81 3.26 7.55
N GLU A 32 -3.27 3.20 8.76
CA GLU A 32 -3.79 2.37 9.84
C GLU A 32 -5.20 2.80 10.24
N ALA A 33 -5.47 4.11 10.34
CA ALA A 33 -6.81 4.64 10.60
C ALA A 33 -7.80 4.29 9.48
N ALA A 34 -7.39 4.41 8.21
CA ALA A 34 -8.24 4.10 7.07
C ALA A 34 -8.56 2.60 6.93
N LEU A 35 -7.63 1.73 7.32
CA LEU A 35 -7.78 0.27 7.26
C LEU A 35 -8.46 -0.34 8.50
N ALA A 36 -8.50 0.38 9.63
CA ALA A 36 -9.05 -0.12 10.88
C ALA A 36 -10.44 -0.79 10.76
N PRO A 37 -11.40 -0.27 9.98
CA PRO A 37 -12.72 -0.92 9.82
C PRO A 37 -12.69 -2.28 9.12
N TYR A 38 -11.59 -2.62 8.43
CA TYR A 38 -11.47 -3.79 7.57
C TYR A 38 -10.40 -4.78 8.01
N ILE A 39 -9.62 -4.46 9.04
CA ILE A 39 -8.35 -5.12 9.37
C ILE A 39 -8.50 -6.63 9.62
N ASP A 40 -9.62 -7.06 10.20
CA ASP A 40 -9.90 -8.47 10.48
C ASP A 40 -10.37 -9.25 9.24
N ARG A 41 -10.71 -8.57 8.15
CA ARG A 41 -11.31 -9.17 6.94
C ARG A 41 -10.32 -9.26 5.78
N ILE A 42 -9.34 -8.36 5.71
CA ILE A 42 -8.43 -8.23 4.56
C ILE A 42 -7.09 -8.93 4.81
N LEU A 43 -6.52 -9.60 3.80
CA LEU A 43 -5.17 -10.20 3.90
C LEU A 43 -4.08 -9.14 3.62
N TYR A 44 -4.45 -8.16 2.81
CA TYR A 44 -3.63 -7.08 2.31
C TYR A 44 -4.52 -5.89 2.02
N GLY A 45 -3.92 -4.72 1.88
CA GLY A 45 -4.54 -3.52 1.36
C GLY A 45 -3.47 -2.54 0.91
N ARG A 46 -3.79 -1.72 -0.08
CA ARG A 46 -2.95 -0.59 -0.49
C ARG A 46 -3.69 0.71 -0.19
N CYS A 47 -2.98 1.67 0.39
CA CYS A 47 -3.49 3.01 0.64
C CYS A 47 -2.71 3.98 -0.24
N ASP A 48 -3.38 4.53 -1.24
CA ASP A 48 -2.79 5.54 -2.11
C ASP A 48 -3.08 6.91 -1.50
N MET A 49 -2.05 7.73 -1.40
CA MET A 49 -2.09 9.00 -0.67
C MET A 49 -1.51 10.14 -1.49
N ALA A 50 -2.02 11.34 -1.23
CA ALA A 50 -1.41 12.61 -1.64
C ALA A 50 -1.27 13.52 -0.43
N ARG A 51 -0.49 14.60 -0.58
CA ARG A 51 -0.41 15.65 0.42
C ARG A 51 -1.47 16.72 0.14
N ASP A 52 -2.12 17.20 1.19
CA ASP A 52 -3.04 18.33 1.11
C ASP A 52 -2.29 19.68 0.99
N ALA A 53 -3.03 20.79 1.02
CA ALA A 53 -2.46 22.14 0.93
C ALA A 53 -1.52 22.51 2.10
N SER A 54 -1.62 21.81 3.23
CA SER A 54 -0.76 21.96 4.40
C SER A 54 0.39 20.94 4.45
N GLY A 55 0.49 20.07 3.43
CA GLY A 55 1.50 19.03 3.34
C GLY A 55 1.15 17.75 4.09
N GLN A 56 -0.04 17.63 4.67
CA GLN A 56 -0.45 16.44 5.44
C GLN A 56 -0.91 15.31 4.51
N PRO A 57 -0.59 14.03 4.79
CA PRO A 57 -1.07 12.92 3.98
C PRO A 57 -2.59 12.76 4.08
N MET A 58 -3.23 12.58 2.94
CA MET A 58 -4.65 12.27 2.81
C MET A 58 -4.83 11.04 1.91
N ILE A 59 -5.81 10.19 2.25
CA ILE A 59 -6.20 9.06 1.41
C ILE A 59 -6.82 9.59 0.12
N MET A 60 -6.33 9.06 -1.01
CA MET A 60 -6.99 9.17 -2.31
C MET A 60 -7.79 7.92 -2.64
N GLU A 61 -7.22 6.74 -2.37
CA GLU A 61 -7.81 5.45 -2.73
C GLU A 61 -7.42 4.35 -1.74
N LEU A 62 -8.33 3.40 -1.54
CA LEU A 62 -8.09 2.15 -0.82
C LEU A 62 -8.33 0.96 -1.76
N GLU A 63 -7.26 0.29 -2.16
CA GLU A 63 -7.35 -0.91 -2.98
C GLU A 63 -7.25 -2.15 -2.10
N LEU A 64 -8.39 -2.81 -1.86
CA LEU A 64 -8.53 -3.94 -0.93
C LEU A 64 -8.82 -5.28 -1.61
N VAL A 65 -9.07 -5.28 -2.92
CA VAL A 65 -9.52 -6.47 -3.67
C VAL A 65 -8.47 -6.95 -4.67
N GLU A 66 -8.00 -6.08 -5.56
CA GLU A 66 -7.03 -6.45 -6.61
C GLU A 66 -5.88 -5.43 -6.78
N PRO A 67 -5.18 -5.05 -5.70
CA PRO A 67 -4.09 -4.09 -5.80
C PRO A 67 -2.85 -4.65 -6.48
N SER A 68 -2.18 -3.80 -7.25
CA SER A 68 -0.74 -3.94 -7.46
C SER A 68 0.00 -3.75 -6.13
N LEU A 69 0.52 -4.84 -5.55
CA LEU A 69 1.23 -4.82 -4.26
C LEU A 69 2.74 -4.58 -4.39
N PHE A 70 3.24 -4.41 -5.62
CA PHE A 70 4.63 -4.08 -5.93
C PHE A 70 5.68 -5.01 -5.27
N PHE A 71 5.36 -6.31 -5.15
CA PHE A 71 6.23 -7.31 -4.50
C PHE A 71 7.68 -7.32 -5.03
N VAL A 72 7.86 -7.08 -6.34
CA VAL A 72 9.19 -7.02 -6.99
C VAL A 72 10.09 -5.95 -6.36
N LYS A 73 9.51 -4.83 -5.89
CA LYS A 73 10.27 -3.75 -5.24
C LYS A 73 10.64 -4.10 -3.80
N GLN A 74 9.85 -4.92 -3.11
CA GLN A 74 10.14 -5.34 -1.73
C GLN A 74 9.90 -6.85 -1.58
N PRO A 75 10.88 -7.72 -1.90
CA PRO A 75 10.73 -9.17 -1.84
C PRO A 75 10.22 -9.67 -0.48
N ALA A 76 10.68 -9.10 0.63
CA ALA A 76 10.22 -9.46 1.98
C ALA A 76 8.71 -9.19 2.22
N SER A 77 8.04 -8.42 1.35
CA SER A 77 6.57 -8.26 1.40
C SER A 77 5.83 -9.43 0.80
N LEU A 78 6.40 -10.13 -0.18
CA LEU A 78 5.86 -11.39 -0.70
C LEU A 78 5.87 -12.47 0.37
N ASP A 79 6.95 -12.59 1.13
CA ASP A 79 7.06 -13.57 2.23
C ASP A 79 5.97 -13.36 3.28
N ARG A 80 5.70 -12.10 3.66
CA ARG A 80 4.63 -11.76 4.60
C ARG A 80 3.24 -12.09 4.04
N TYR A 81 3.01 -11.81 2.75
CA TYR A 81 1.77 -12.16 2.07
C TYR A 81 1.55 -13.68 2.09
N ILE A 82 2.56 -14.46 1.69
CA ILE A 82 2.52 -15.93 1.71
C ILE A 82 2.28 -16.46 3.13
N ALA A 83 2.97 -15.90 4.14
CA ALA A 83 2.76 -16.29 5.52
C ALA A 83 1.32 -16.02 6.00
N GLY A 84 0.74 -14.87 5.62
CA GLY A 84 -0.66 -14.56 5.91
C GLY A 84 -1.65 -15.48 5.19
N LEU A 85 -1.37 -15.80 3.93
CA LEU A 85 -2.18 -16.74 3.15
C LEU A 85 -2.15 -18.13 3.78
N ARG A 86 -0.97 -18.64 4.16
CA ARG A 86 -0.81 -19.93 4.84
C ARG A 86 -1.66 -20.00 6.11
N ARG A 87 -1.66 -18.95 6.94
CA ARG A 87 -2.50 -18.88 8.15
C ARG A 87 -4.00 -18.94 7.87
N ARG A 88 -4.46 -18.45 6.72
CA ARG A 88 -5.88 -18.50 6.32
C ARG A 88 -6.29 -19.84 5.72
N LEU A 89 -5.33 -20.57 5.16
CA LEU A 89 -5.55 -21.87 4.52
C LEU A 89 -5.31 -23.05 5.48
N SER A 90 -4.59 -22.83 6.58
CA SER A 90 -4.45 -23.81 7.66
C SER A 90 -5.76 -23.87 8.43
N TRP A 91 -6.56 -24.91 8.14
CA TRP A 91 -7.70 -25.35 8.94
C TRP A 91 -7.24 -25.89 10.29
#